data_AF-A0A3S1AZZ2-F1
#
_entry.id   AF-A0A3S1AZZ2-F1
#
_cell.length_a   1.000
_cell.length_b   1.000
_cell.length_c   1.000
_cell.angle_alpha   90.00
_cell.angle_beta   90.00
_cell.angle_gamma   90.00
#
_symmetry.space_group_name_H-M   'P 1'
#
loop_
_entity.id
_entity.type
_entity.pdbx_description
1 polymer ?
#
loop_
_entity_poly.entity_id
_entity_poly.type
_entity_poly.pdbx_seq_one_letter_code
_entity_poly.pdbx_strand_id
1 'polypeptide(L)'
;GELHGLPVAIKVVQKRRGSGIHREILQAERLAFSLKLRHANIVHIVGVNVCDSLRGEALIIMELVSSRTLQTVLDDSSMVISPGQRLRFGIEMCAALRYLHRYQLVHLDVKPQNVLLGDDARCKLADFGNLTRTRPDLPREDTD
;
A
#
# COMPACT_ATOMS: atom_id res chain seq x y z
N GLY A 1 16.23 5.15 3.21
CA GLY A 1 16.73 6.47 3.65
C GLY A 1 16.46 6.61 5.12
N GLU A 2 16.75 7.78 5.70
CA GLU A 2 16.45 8.08 7.10
C GLU A 2 15.64 9.37 7.21
N LEU A 3 14.67 9.42 8.12
CA LEU A 3 13.90 10.60 8.46
C LEU A 3 13.88 10.73 9.99
N HIS A 4 14.41 11.85 10.51
CA HIS A 4 14.58 12.07 11.95
C HIS A 4 15.32 10.93 12.67
N GLY A 5 16.32 10.32 12.01
CA GLY A 5 17.09 9.18 12.54
C GLY A 5 16.37 7.83 12.51
N LEU A 6 15.17 7.76 11.90
CA LEU A 6 14.43 6.51 11.72
C LEU A 6 14.53 6.01 10.27
N PRO A 7 14.71 4.69 10.06
CA PRO A 7 14.76 4.13 8.72
C PRO A 7 13.41 4.25 8.01
N VAL A 8 13.44 4.69 6.74
CA VAL A 8 12.27 4.87 5.89
C VAL A 8 12.49 4.30 4.49
N ALA A 9 11.41 3.78 3.90
CA ALA A 9 11.33 3.47 2.49
C ALA A 9 10.92 4.73 1.72
N ILE A 10 11.59 5.02 0.60
CA ILE A 10 11.30 6.18 -0.25
C ILE A 10 11.01 5.68 -1.66
N LYS A 11 9.76 5.83 -2.10
CA LYS A 11 9.32 5.54 -3.47
C LYS A 11 9.36 6.83 -4.28
N VAL A 12 10.17 6.84 -5.34
CA VAL A 12 10.24 7.95 -6.30
C VAL A 12 9.25 7.69 -7.43
N VAL A 13 8.28 8.58 -7.59
CA VAL A 13 7.29 8.52 -8.66
C VAL A 13 7.70 9.50 -9.75
N GLN A 14 8.23 8.92 -10.84
CA GLN A 14 8.74 9.69 -11.96
C GLN A 14 7.63 10.48 -12.67
N LYS A 15 7.90 11.75 -12.98
CA LYS A 15 7.00 12.60 -13.76
C LYS A 15 7.10 12.22 -15.24
N ARG A 16 6.12 11.47 -15.75
CA ARG A 16 6.02 11.22 -17.20
C ARG A 16 5.33 12.42 -17.87
N ARG A 17 5.94 12.94 -18.93
CA ARG A 17 5.38 14.08 -19.70
C ARG A 17 3.99 13.72 -20.22
N GLY A 18 3.00 14.54 -19.91
CA GLY A 18 1.63 14.45 -20.45
C GLY A 18 0.70 13.41 -19.82
N SER A 19 1.08 12.70 -18.75
CA SER A 19 0.20 11.65 -18.20
C SER A 19 -0.68 12.16 -17.04
N GLY A 20 -2.02 12.08 -17.22
CA GLY A 20 -2.98 12.17 -16.11
C GLY A 20 -2.73 11.12 -15.04
N ILE A 21 -2.20 9.96 -15.44
CA ILE A 21 -1.80 8.83 -14.60
C ILE A 21 -0.84 9.25 -13.48
N HIS A 22 0.13 10.15 -13.75
CA HIS A 22 1.05 10.63 -12.71
C HIS A 22 0.31 11.37 -11.59
N ARG A 23 -0.69 12.18 -11.96
CA ARG A 23 -1.50 12.95 -11.02
C ARG A 23 -2.45 12.03 -10.23
N GLU A 24 -3.01 11.02 -10.87
CA GLU A 24 -3.90 10.03 -10.24
C GLU A 24 -3.15 9.19 -9.19
N ILE A 25 -2.00 8.62 -9.54
CA ILE A 25 -1.17 7.83 -8.61
C ILE A 25 -0.79 8.69 -7.39
N LEU A 26 -0.36 9.93 -7.62
CA LEU A 26 0.00 10.84 -6.54
C LEU A 26 -1.22 11.21 -5.68
N GLN A 27 -2.40 11.38 -6.28
CA GLN A 27 -3.63 11.65 -5.54
C GLN A 27 -4.03 10.48 -4.64
N ALA A 28 -3.89 9.25 -5.12
CA ALA A 28 -4.20 8.04 -4.37
C ALA A 28 -3.28 7.88 -3.14
N GLU A 29 -1.97 8.06 -3.31
CA GLU A 29 -1.01 8.02 -2.20
C GLU A 29 -1.23 9.20 -1.21
N ARG A 30 -1.54 10.40 -1.71
CA ARG A 30 -1.91 11.56 -0.86
C ARG A 30 -3.19 11.33 -0.08
N LEU A 31 -4.17 10.63 -0.65
CA LEU A 31 -5.41 10.28 0.03
C LEU A 31 -5.11 9.38 1.23
N ALA A 32 -4.34 8.31 1.04
CA ALA A 32 -3.90 7.43 2.12
C ALA A 32 -3.15 8.19 3.23
N PHE A 33 -2.24 9.09 2.87
CA PHE A 33 -1.53 9.96 3.82
C PHE A 33 -2.48 10.92 4.57
N SER A 34 -3.38 11.60 3.86
CA SER A 34 -4.30 12.59 4.44
C SER A 34 -5.27 11.99 5.45
N LEU A 35 -5.67 10.73 5.23
CA LEU A 35 -6.53 9.97 6.14
C LEU A 35 -5.75 9.32 7.29
N LYS A 36 -4.43 9.50 7.33
CA LYS A 36 -3.54 8.95 8.37
C LYS A 36 -3.77 7.45 8.58
N LEU A 37 -3.92 6.70 7.48
CA LEU A 37 -4.19 5.27 7.57
C LEU A 37 -3.10 4.58 8.40
N ARG A 38 -3.54 3.89 9.47
CA ARG A 38 -2.65 3.22 10.42
C ARG A 38 -3.29 1.93 10.89
N HIS A 39 -2.72 0.81 10.44
CA HIS A 39 -3.19 -0.53 10.76
C HIS A 39 -1.98 -1.48 10.77
N ALA A 40 -2.03 -2.54 11.58
CA ALA A 40 -0.92 -3.48 11.73
C ALA A 40 -0.51 -4.15 10.40
N ASN A 41 -1.46 -4.31 9.48
CA ASN A 41 -1.27 -4.95 8.17
C ASN A 41 -1.32 -3.97 6.98
N ILE A 42 -1.08 -2.68 7.21
CA ILE A 42 -0.98 -1.65 6.17
C ILE A 42 0.33 -0.91 6.35
N VAL A 43 1.08 -0.70 5.27
CA VAL A 43 2.26 0.16 5.27
C VAL A 43 1.84 1.60 5.58
N HIS A 44 2.44 2.16 6.62
CA HIS A 44 2.20 3.54 7.01
C HIS A 44 2.94 4.51 6.09
N ILE A 45 2.18 5.35 5.37
CA ILE A 45 2.72 6.49 4.65
C ILE A 45 2.97 7.62 5.64
N VAL A 46 4.24 8.02 5.76
CA VAL A 46 4.73 9.05 6.67
C VAL A 46 4.69 10.42 6.02
N GLY A 47 4.81 10.49 4.69
CA GLY A 47 4.73 11.76 3.97
C GLY A 47 4.68 11.61 2.46
N VAL A 48 4.15 12.64 1.81
CA VAL A 48 4.13 12.77 0.35
C VAL A 48 4.63 14.15 -0.03
N ASN A 49 5.76 14.19 -0.74
CA ASN A 49 6.40 15.43 -1.16
C ASN A 49 6.51 15.50 -2.70
N VAL A 50 6.52 16.70 -3.27
CA VAL A 50 6.86 16.92 -4.69
C VAL A 50 8.12 17.75 -4.69
N CYS A 51 9.14 17.26 -5.39
CA CYS A 51 10.46 17.84 -5.34
C CYS A 51 10.80 18.48 -6.69
N ASP A 52 10.82 19.82 -6.73
CA ASP A 52 11.13 20.57 -7.95
C ASP A 52 12.56 20.31 -8.44
N SER A 53 13.51 20.12 -7.52
CA SER A 53 14.90 19.77 -7.85
C SER A 53 15.04 18.36 -8.44
N LEU A 54 14.07 17.48 -8.22
CA LEU A 54 13.94 16.18 -8.92
C LEU A 54 13.02 16.30 -10.14
N ARG A 55 13.08 17.39 -10.90
CA ARG A 55 12.27 17.61 -12.12
C ARG A 55 10.74 17.50 -11.88
N GLY A 56 10.29 17.78 -10.66
CA GLY A 56 8.88 17.69 -10.26
C GLY A 56 8.40 16.26 -10.00
N GLU A 57 9.31 15.32 -9.70
CA GLU A 57 8.98 13.99 -9.23
C GLU A 57 8.37 14.02 -7.83
N ALA A 58 7.51 13.04 -7.53
CA ALA A 58 6.92 12.90 -6.21
C ALA A 58 7.68 11.84 -5.40
N LEU A 59 7.87 12.12 -4.11
CA LEU A 59 8.47 11.25 -3.13
C LEU A 59 7.40 10.77 -2.17
N ILE A 60 7.18 9.47 -2.10
CA ILE A 60 6.33 8.83 -1.09
C ILE A 60 7.25 8.25 -0.02
N ILE A 61 7.14 8.77 1.20
CA ILE A 61 7.95 8.37 2.35
C ILE A 61 7.09 7.46 3.22
N MET A 62 7.59 6.26 3.51
CA MET A 62 6.86 5.21 4.20
C MET A 62 7.70 4.60 5.31
N GLU A 63 7.06 3.95 6.27
CA GLU A 63 7.77 3.07 7.19
C GLU A 63 8.57 2.01 6.40
N LEU A 64 9.77 1.69 6.87
CA LEU A 64 10.53 0.57 6.33
C LEU A 64 10.06 -0.72 7.01
N VAL A 65 9.44 -1.63 6.26
CA VAL A 65 8.87 -2.87 6.79
C VAL A 65 9.84 -4.04 6.70
N SER A 66 10.39 -4.27 5.51
CA SER A 66 11.31 -5.36 5.17
C SER A 66 11.77 -5.19 3.72
N SER A 67 12.80 -5.93 3.31
CA SER A 67 13.29 -5.98 1.94
C SER A 67 12.57 -7.01 1.04
N ARG A 68 11.69 -7.87 1.59
CA ARG A 68 11.03 -8.93 0.82
C ARG A 68 9.52 -8.72 0.66
N THR A 69 9.04 -8.99 -0.55
CA THR A 69 7.61 -9.10 -0.86
C THR A 69 7.18 -10.56 -0.78
N LEU A 70 5.87 -10.82 -0.65
CA LEU A 70 5.33 -12.16 -0.76
C LEU A 70 5.67 -12.78 -2.12
N GLN A 71 5.67 -11.99 -3.20
CA GLN A 71 6.11 -12.46 -4.52
C GLN A 71 7.55 -13.00 -4.47
N THR A 72 8.49 -12.27 -3.87
CA THR A 72 9.89 -12.73 -3.79
C THR A 72 10.05 -14.03 -3.01
N VAL A 73 9.20 -14.29 -2.03
CA VAL A 73 9.20 -15.56 -1.28
C VAL A 73 8.55 -16.68 -2.09
N LEU A 74 7.52 -16.37 -2.89
CA LEU A 74 6.88 -17.35 -3.76
C LEU A 74 7.77 -17.77 -4.94
N ASP A 75 8.60 -16.86 -5.44
CA ASP A 75 9.53 -17.12 -6.55
C ASP A 75 10.81 -17.85 -6.09
N ASP A 76 11.15 -17.79 -4.80
CA ASP A 76 12.32 -18.45 -4.23
C ASP A 76 12.00 -19.91 -3.90
N SER A 77 12.48 -20.83 -4.74
CA SER A 77 12.26 -22.27 -4.58
C SER A 77 12.89 -22.88 -3.33
N SER A 78 13.82 -22.18 -2.68
CA SER A 78 14.40 -22.60 -1.40
C SER A 78 13.51 -22.28 -0.20
N MET A 79 12.51 -21.41 -0.39
CA MET A 79 11.61 -20.95 0.66
C MET A 79 10.27 -21.70 0.59
N VAL A 80 9.74 -22.06 1.77
CA VAL A 80 8.45 -22.74 1.88
C VAL A 80 7.53 -21.95 2.81
N ILE A 81 6.38 -21.54 2.28
CA ILE A 81 5.29 -20.97 3.09
C ILE A 81 4.41 -22.11 3.59
N SER A 82 4.48 -22.39 4.89
CA SER A 82 3.70 -23.43 5.54
C SER A 82 2.19 -23.14 5.45
N PRO A 83 1.31 -24.16 5.53
CA PRO A 83 -0.13 -23.94 5.54
C PRO A 83 -0.59 -22.94 6.61
N GLY A 84 0.01 -22.97 7.80
CA GLY A 84 -0.28 -22.01 8.87
C GLY A 84 0.12 -20.58 8.54
N GLN A 85 1.24 -20.38 7.85
CA GLN A 85 1.64 -19.05 7.36
C GLN A 85 0.67 -18.55 6.28
N ARG A 86 0.26 -19.40 5.35
CA ARG A 86 -0.73 -19.05 4.31
C ARG A 86 -2.04 -18.57 4.92
N LEU A 87 -2.56 -19.32 5.89
CA LEU A 87 -3.79 -18.94 6.60
C LEU A 87 -3.63 -17.60 7.33
N ARG A 88 -2.51 -17.41 8.05
CA ARG A 88 -2.22 -16.17 8.75
C ARG A 88 -2.16 -14.98 7.80
N PHE A 89 -1.42 -15.06 6.70
CA PHE A 89 -1.31 -13.99 5.72
C PHE A 89 -2.66 -13.67 5.09
N GLY A 90 -3.49 -14.68 4.80
CA GLY A 90 -4.86 -14.48 4.32
C GLY A 90 -5.72 -13.67 5.31
N ILE A 91 -5.66 -14.02 6.60
CA ILE A 91 -6.39 -13.32 7.67
C ILE A 91 -5.90 -11.87 7.81
N GLU A 92 -4.59 -11.66 7.80
CA GLU A 92 -3.96 -10.34 7.89
C GLU A 92 -4.31 -9.44 6.71
N MET A 93 -4.32 -9.99 5.50
CA MET A 93 -4.77 -9.27 4.30
C MET A 93 -6.25 -8.90 4.36
N CYS A 94 -7.11 -9.82 4.81
CA CYS A 94 -8.53 -9.52 5.05
C CYS A 94 -8.71 -8.42 6.11
N ALA A 95 -7.88 -8.40 7.15
CA ALA A 95 -7.91 -7.35 8.17
C ALA A 95 -7.52 -5.97 7.59
N ALA A 96 -6.47 -5.92 6.75
CA ALA A 96 -6.06 -4.71 6.03
C ALA A 96 -7.18 -4.18 5.12
N LEU A 97 -7.77 -5.06 4.31
CA LEU A 97 -8.84 -4.67 3.38
C LEU A 97 -10.10 -4.22 4.11
N ARG A 98 -10.51 -4.94 5.16
CA ARG A 98 -11.63 -4.54 6.03
C ARG A 98 -11.38 -3.17 6.66
N TYR A 99 -10.14 -2.87 7.06
CA TYR A 99 -9.79 -1.55 7.56
C TYR A 99 -9.98 -0.47 6.49
N LEU A 100 -9.46 -0.66 5.26
CA LEU A 100 -9.67 0.28 4.15
C LEU A 100 -11.15 0.49 3.83
N HIS A 101 -11.93 -0.59 3.79
CA HIS A 101 -13.35 -0.54 3.44
C HIS A 101 -14.18 0.27 4.46
N ARG A 102 -13.77 0.31 5.74
CA ARG A 102 -14.40 1.19 6.75
C ARG A 102 -14.24 2.68 6.43
N TYR A 103 -13.23 3.05 5.65
CA TYR A 103 -13.03 4.41 5.14
C TYR A 103 -13.65 4.63 3.75
N GLN A 104 -14.43 3.65 3.25
CA GLN A 104 -14.97 3.61 1.89
C GLN A 104 -13.85 3.67 0.85
N LEU A 105 -12.73 2.99 1.12
CA LEU A 105 -11.58 2.93 0.22
C LEU A 105 -11.44 1.53 -0.35
N VAL A 106 -11.12 1.44 -1.64
CA VAL A 106 -10.73 0.20 -2.31
C VAL A 106 -9.31 0.35 -2.85
N HIS A 107 -8.46 -0.65 -2.59
CA HIS A 107 -7.05 -0.63 -2.99
C HIS A 107 -6.83 -0.88 -4.48
N LEU A 108 -7.67 -1.72 -5.10
CA LEU A 108 -7.67 -2.09 -6.53
C LEU A 108 -6.40 -2.76 -7.09
N ASP A 109 -5.37 -3.03 -6.28
CA ASP A 109 -4.11 -3.63 -6.74
C ASP A 109 -3.54 -4.61 -5.70
N VAL A 110 -4.40 -5.51 -5.21
CA VAL A 110 -3.99 -6.55 -4.27
C VAL A 110 -3.33 -7.69 -5.04
N LYS A 111 -2.02 -7.84 -4.85
CA LYS A 111 -1.19 -8.88 -5.48
C LYS A 111 0.05 -9.16 -4.61
N PRO A 112 0.73 -10.33 -4.75
CA PRO A 112 1.85 -10.67 -3.90
C PRO A 112 3.02 -9.68 -3.91
N GLN A 113 3.21 -8.92 -4.99
CA GLN A 113 4.22 -7.86 -5.08
C GLN A 113 3.96 -6.70 -4.11
N ASN A 114 2.69 -6.45 -3.79
CA ASN A 114 2.25 -5.37 -2.91
C ASN A 114 2.05 -5.85 -1.46
N VAL A 115 2.46 -7.07 -1.14
CA VAL A 115 2.40 -7.61 0.22
C VAL A 115 3.83 -7.73 0.75
N LEU A 116 4.20 -6.89 1.71
CA LEU A 116 5.50 -6.94 2.39
C LEU A 116 5.45 -7.89 3.57
N LEU A 117 6.52 -8.65 3.79
CA LEU A 117 6.64 -9.56 4.93
C LEU A 117 7.59 -8.95 5.95
N GLY A 118 7.05 -8.44 7.06
CA GLY A 118 7.82 -7.82 8.12
C GLY A 118 8.62 -8.84 8.94
N ASP A 119 9.67 -8.35 9.60
CA ASP A 119 10.52 -9.18 10.49
C ASP A 119 9.75 -9.70 11.71
N ASP A 120 8.60 -9.10 12.02
CA ASP A 120 7.65 -9.53 13.05
C ASP A 120 6.72 -10.68 12.59
N ALA A 121 7.03 -11.30 11.45
CA ALA A 121 6.27 -12.40 10.83
C ALA A 121 4.82 -12.06 10.42
N ARG A 122 4.50 -10.76 10.32
CA ARG A 122 3.22 -10.24 9.81
C ARG A 122 3.37 -9.74 8.37
N CYS A 123 2.30 -9.83 7.59
CA CYS A 123 2.24 -9.18 6.29
C CYS A 123 1.64 -7.77 6.37
N LYS A 124 2.11 -6.89 5.48
CA LYS A 124 1.58 -5.53 5.31
C LYS A 124 1.27 -5.25 3.84
N LEU A 125 0.08 -4.72 3.59
CA LEU A 125 -0.33 -4.22 2.27
C LEU A 125 0.34 -2.87 1.99
N ALA A 126 0.97 -2.77 0.82
CA ALA A 126 1.71 -1.63 0.32
C ALA A 126 1.18 -1.19 -1.06
N ASP A 127 1.71 -0.08 -1.57
CA ASP A 127 1.41 0.51 -2.88
C ASP A 127 -0.04 0.97 -3.06
N PHE A 128 -0.32 2.19 -2.58
CA PHE A 128 -1.65 2.78 -2.65
C PHE A 128 -1.87 3.60 -3.93
N GLY A 129 -1.05 3.39 -4.98
CA GLY A 129 -1.14 4.15 -6.22
C GLY A 129 -2.47 4.02 -6.98
N ASN A 130 -3.27 2.99 -6.70
CA ASN A 130 -4.61 2.78 -7.28
C ASN A 130 -5.75 2.93 -6.25
N LEU A 131 -5.43 3.39 -5.03
CA LEU A 131 -6.41 3.56 -3.96
C LEU A 131 -7.45 4.63 -4.34
N THR A 132 -8.73 4.28 -4.26
CA THR A 132 -9.82 5.22 -4.56
C THR A 132 -10.96 5.08 -3.56
N ARG A 133 -11.79 6.14 -3.46
CA ARG A 133 -13.03 6.10 -2.69
C ARG A 133 -14.11 5.38 -3.48
N THR A 134 -14.80 4.45 -2.85
CA THR A 134 -16.06 3.96 -3.35
C THR A 134 -17.13 5.02 -3.11
N ARG A 135 -18.06 5.19 -4.07
CA ARG A 135 -19.32 5.84 -3.73
C ARG A 135 -20.02 4.96 -2.69
N PRO A 136 -20.72 5.52 -1.68
CA PRO A 136 -21.58 4.71 -0.85
C PRO A 136 -22.52 3.94 -1.78
N ASP A 137 -22.63 2.63 -1.56
CA ASP A 137 -23.65 1.83 -2.23
C ASP A 137 -24.99 2.53 -1.95
N LEU A 138 -25.64 3.02 -3.01
CA LEU A 138 -27.08 3.25 -2.91
C LEU A 138 -27.67 1.90 -2.49
N PRO A 139 -28.52 1.84 -1.46
CA PRO A 139 -29.17 0.59 -1.10
C PRO A 139 -29.74 -0.01 -2.39
N ARG A 140 -29.42 -1.28 -2.65
CA ARG A 140 -30.03 -1.99 -3.76
C ARG A 140 -31.54 -1.85 -3.54
N GLU A 141 -32.24 -1.29 -4.51
CA GLU A 141 -33.69 -1.42 -4.55
C GLU A 141 -33.94 -2.92 -4.65
N ASP A 142 -34.19 -3.54 -3.51
CA ASP A 142 -34.78 -4.86 -3.44
C ASP A 142 -36.17 -4.69 -4.06
N THR A 143 -36.26 -4.86 -5.38
CA THR A 143 -37.53 -5.04 -6.07
C THR A 143 -38.05 -6.41 -5.66
N ASP A 144 -38.98 -6.41 -4.69
CA ASP A 144 -39.89 -7.53 -4.42
C ASP A 144 -40.71 -7.91 -5.66
#